data_AF-A0A8S3V6E6-F1
#
_entry.id   AF-A0A8S3V6E6-F1
#
_cell.length_a   1.000
_cell.length_b   1.000
_cell.length_c   1.000
_cell.angle_alpha   90.00
_cell.angle_beta   90.00
_cell.angle_gamma   90.00
#
_symmetry.space_group_name_H-M   'P 1'
#
loop_
_entity.id
_entity.type
_entity.pdbx_description
1 polymer ?
#
loop_
_entity_poly.entity_id
_entity_poly.type
_entity_poly.pdbx_seq_one_letter_code
_entity_poly.pdbx_strand_id
1 'polypeptide(L)'
;MATELRDENVETTTMTKEDKGYVDIPDSPASLCTVQNARSMAECVECRKPRVIYLYRQMTERQQYSLDLGLRDWEYSCGSPLLPPSNPVYKSVMCRSSLSCESPVEIAYIRAGLGPLNICCYCCSESKGQVEQELHKTVKTVLPICQECLDCGKEIITQRPYGNANRQRSEINTAVKQLYCSLLCSCISDIQFEKQNIR
;
A
#
# COMPACT_ATOMS: atom_id res chain seq x y z
N MET A 1 -19.22 50.04 40.74
CA MET A 1 -20.04 50.12 39.51
C MET A 1 -19.03 50.27 38.36
N ALA A 2 -18.76 49.22 37.59
CA ALA A 2 -19.32 49.00 36.22
C ALA A 2 -18.94 50.17 35.28
N THR A 3 -18.28 50.05 34.13
CA THR A 3 -18.20 49.00 33.07
C THR A 3 -17.17 49.46 32.00
N GLU A 4 -16.46 48.50 31.36
CA GLU A 4 -16.18 48.26 29.91
C GLU A 4 -16.00 49.46 28.90
N LEU A 5 -15.23 49.50 27.79
CA LEU A 5 -14.75 48.61 26.70
C LEU A 5 -13.52 49.28 25.99
N ARG A 6 -12.48 48.56 25.54
CA ARG A 6 -12.06 48.24 24.12
C ARG A 6 -12.19 49.40 23.11
N ASP A 7 -11.18 49.79 22.31
CA ASP A 7 -10.51 49.02 21.25
C ASP A 7 -9.09 49.56 20.93
N GLU A 8 -8.09 48.68 20.84
CA GLU A 8 -6.80 48.97 20.18
C GLU A 8 -6.80 48.33 18.78
N ASN A 9 -6.56 49.18 17.77
CA ASN A 9 -6.52 48.79 16.36
C ASN A 9 -5.37 47.82 16.08
N VAL A 10 -5.74 46.73 15.40
CA VAL A 10 -4.87 45.69 14.87
C VAL A 10 -4.04 46.27 13.72
N GLU A 11 -2.74 46.47 13.96
CA GLU A 11 -1.78 46.72 12.90
C GLU A 11 -1.40 45.38 12.25
N THR A 12 -1.75 45.27 10.96
CA THR A 12 -1.68 44.03 10.18
C THR A 12 -0.22 43.75 9.81
N THR A 13 0.45 42.91 10.59
CA THR A 13 1.76 42.36 10.23
C THR A 13 1.57 41.21 9.24
N THR A 14 2.00 41.42 8.00
CA THR A 14 2.05 40.42 6.94
C THR A 14 3.07 39.33 7.29
N MET A 15 2.59 38.14 7.68
CA MET A 15 3.45 36.99 7.94
C MET A 15 3.74 36.21 6.64
N THR A 16 5.03 35.98 6.40
CA THR A 16 5.60 35.20 5.31
C THR A 16 5.27 33.70 5.47
N LYS A 17 5.23 32.98 4.34
CA LYS A 17 4.80 31.56 4.21
C LYS A 17 5.85 30.54 4.73
N GLU A 18 6.40 30.75 5.92
CA GLU A 18 7.42 29.86 6.49
C GLU A 18 7.03 29.30 7.85
N ASP A 19 5.80 28.84 8.03
CA ASP A 19 5.42 28.00 9.18
C ASP A 19 4.25 27.09 8.76
N LYS A 20 4.57 25.97 8.10
CA LYS A 20 3.60 24.88 7.95
C LYS A 20 4.02 23.73 8.84
N GLY A 21 3.40 23.73 10.01
CA GLY A 21 3.49 22.72 11.04
C GLY A 21 3.46 21.30 10.50
N TYR A 22 4.35 20.52 11.08
CA TYR A 22 4.31 19.10 11.27
C TYR A 22 2.85 18.59 11.36
N VAL A 23 2.43 17.76 10.39
CA VAL A 23 1.11 17.11 10.39
C VAL A 23 1.34 15.64 10.66
N ASP A 24 0.74 15.13 11.73
CA ASP A 24 0.76 13.70 12.05
C ASP A 24 0.18 12.88 10.88
N ILE A 25 0.83 11.77 10.55
CA ILE A 25 0.34 10.80 9.57
C ILE A 25 -0.94 10.18 10.16
N PRO A 26 -2.11 10.29 9.51
CA PRO A 26 -3.36 9.74 10.04
C PRO A 26 -3.30 8.22 10.21
N ASP A 27 -3.99 7.71 11.23
CA ASP A 27 -4.04 6.32 11.71
C ASP A 27 -4.49 5.27 10.68
N SER A 28 -4.77 5.66 9.42
CA SER A 28 -5.08 4.74 8.33
C SER A 28 -3.96 4.74 7.26
N PRO A 29 -2.92 3.89 7.41
CA PRO A 29 -1.76 3.86 6.52
C PRO A 29 -2.11 3.40 5.09
N ALA A 30 -3.26 2.75 4.88
CA ALA A 30 -3.70 2.27 3.57
C ALA A 30 -3.98 3.41 2.59
N SER A 31 -4.51 4.55 3.07
CA SER A 31 -4.75 5.73 2.22
C SER A 31 -3.46 6.42 1.78
N LEU A 32 -2.37 6.25 2.54
CA LEU A 32 -1.06 6.80 2.25
C LEU A 32 -0.28 5.94 1.24
N CYS A 33 -0.40 4.61 1.32
CA CYS A 33 0.35 3.65 0.50
C CYS A 33 -0.15 3.55 -0.94
N THR A 34 -0.13 4.68 -1.66
CA THR A 34 -0.59 4.79 -3.05
C THR A 34 0.57 5.15 -3.97
N VAL A 35 0.43 4.85 -5.26
CA VAL A 35 1.41 5.21 -6.29
C VAL A 35 1.65 6.72 -6.31
N GLN A 36 0.58 7.51 -6.10
CA GLN A 36 0.64 8.97 -6.09
C GLN A 36 1.41 9.55 -4.92
N ASN A 37 1.60 8.80 -3.85
CA ASN A 37 2.32 9.21 -2.64
C ASN A 37 3.71 8.57 -2.54
N ALA A 38 4.07 7.67 -3.45
CA ALA A 38 5.41 7.13 -3.55
C ALA A 38 6.37 8.25 -3.99
N ARG A 39 7.46 8.44 -3.23
CA ARG A 39 8.41 9.56 -3.47
C ARG A 39 9.85 9.10 -3.60
N SER A 40 10.23 8.09 -2.83
CA SER A 40 11.59 7.57 -2.80
C SER A 40 11.57 6.10 -2.38
N MET A 41 12.74 5.50 -2.22
CA MET A 41 12.92 4.15 -1.71
C MET A 41 14.00 4.09 -0.63
N ALA A 42 13.86 3.13 0.26
CA ALA A 42 14.94 2.66 1.13
C ALA A 42 15.26 1.21 0.79
N GLU A 43 16.52 0.83 0.92
CA GLU A 43 16.93 -0.54 0.70
C GLU A 43 17.04 -1.28 2.03
N CYS A 44 16.44 -2.46 2.13
CA CYS A 44 16.57 -3.29 3.31
C CYS A 44 17.98 -3.88 3.41
N VAL A 45 18.67 -3.70 4.54
CA VAL A 45 20.03 -4.24 4.74
C VAL A 45 20.07 -5.77 4.74
N GLU A 46 18.99 -6.43 5.17
CA GLU A 46 18.93 -7.89 5.25
C GLU A 46 18.65 -8.57 3.91
N CYS A 47 17.68 -8.06 3.14
CA CYS A 47 17.21 -8.72 1.92
C CYS A 47 17.45 -7.94 0.63
N ARG A 48 18.03 -6.74 0.72
CA ARG A 48 18.36 -5.85 -0.40
C ARG A 48 17.15 -5.44 -1.26
N LYS A 49 15.93 -5.71 -0.78
CA LYS A 49 14.71 -5.30 -1.49
C LYS A 49 14.49 -3.80 -1.32
N PRO A 50 14.14 -3.07 -2.39
CA PRO A 50 13.70 -1.70 -2.28
C PRO A 50 12.30 -1.66 -1.66
N ARG A 51 12.14 -0.81 -0.65
CA ARG A 51 10.87 -0.52 0.03
C ARG A 51 10.49 0.92 -0.21
N VAL A 52 9.22 1.14 -0.52
CA VAL A 52 8.73 2.45 -0.95
C VAL A 52 8.59 3.37 0.26
N ILE A 53 9.07 4.60 0.08
CA ILE A 53 8.87 5.70 1.02
C ILE A 53 7.70 6.54 0.52
N TYR A 54 6.67 6.63 1.35
CA TYR A 54 5.43 7.35 1.09
C TYR A 54 5.37 8.67 1.87
N LEU A 55 4.81 9.70 1.23
CA LEU A 55 4.48 10.98 1.86
C LEU A 55 3.18 11.56 1.30
N TYR A 56 2.41 12.25 2.16
CA TYR A 56 1.18 12.94 1.75
C TYR A 56 1.44 14.19 0.91
N ARG A 57 2.55 14.89 1.17
CA ARG A 57 2.89 16.16 0.51
C ARG A 57 4.22 16.02 -0.22
N GLN A 58 4.46 16.92 -1.16
CA GLN A 58 5.77 17.04 -1.79
C GLN A 58 6.79 17.48 -0.73
N MET A 59 7.95 16.82 -0.70
CA MET A 59 9.04 17.21 0.19
C MET A 59 9.64 18.53 -0.26
N THR A 60 10.00 19.37 0.70
CA THR A 60 10.92 20.48 0.43
C THR A 60 12.33 19.94 0.20
N GLU A 61 13.20 20.71 -0.44
CA GLU A 61 14.61 20.31 -0.63
C GLU A 61 15.32 20.02 0.70
N ARG A 62 15.02 20.79 1.75
CA ARG A 62 15.56 20.54 3.10
C ARG A 62 15.10 19.21 3.69
N GLN A 63 13.83 18.84 3.47
CA GLN A 63 13.30 17.56 3.92
C GLN A 63 13.90 16.40 3.12
N GLN A 64 14.04 16.56 1.81
CA GLN A 64 14.73 15.58 0.96
C GLN A 64 16.17 15.35 1.44
N TYR A 65 16.91 16.43 1.69
CA TYR A 65 18.27 16.33 2.21
C TYR A 65 18.33 15.63 3.58
N SER A 66 17.39 15.94 4.49
CA SER A 66 17.30 15.30 5.80
C SER A 66 16.95 13.81 5.71
N LEU A 67 16.12 13.43 4.74
CA LEU A 67 15.80 12.05 4.42
C LEU A 67 17.04 11.34 3.87
N ASP A 68 17.72 11.92 2.89
CA ASP A 68 18.89 11.31 2.24
C ASP A 68 20.04 11.10 3.23
N LEU A 69 20.28 12.05 4.14
CA LEU A 69 21.22 11.86 5.25
C LEU A 69 20.76 10.74 6.19
N GLY A 70 19.48 10.78 6.58
CA GLY A 70 18.90 9.75 7.45
C GLY A 70 19.05 8.34 6.88
N LEU A 71 18.79 8.15 5.58
CA LEU A 71 18.91 6.86 4.91
C LEU A 71 20.37 6.40 4.73
N ARG A 72 21.34 7.32 4.76
CA ARG A 72 22.78 6.97 4.72
C ARG A 72 23.30 6.58 6.10
N ASP A 73 22.85 7.26 7.14
CA ASP A 73 23.34 7.07 8.51
C ASP A 73 22.57 6.00 9.29
N TRP A 74 21.39 5.60 8.80
CA TRP A 74 20.52 4.61 9.44
C TRP A 74 20.34 3.36 8.58
N GLU A 75 20.62 2.20 9.17
CA GLU A 75 20.38 0.91 8.55
C GLU A 75 18.91 0.52 8.68
N TYR A 76 18.21 0.46 7.54
CA TYR A 76 16.81 0.06 7.50
C TYR A 76 16.66 -1.45 7.29
N SER A 77 15.82 -2.08 8.11
CA SER A 77 15.34 -3.47 7.91
C SER A 77 13.83 -3.50 7.69
N CYS A 78 13.36 -4.46 6.89
CA CYS A 78 11.93 -4.68 6.64
C CYS A 78 11.14 -4.78 7.96
N GLY A 79 9.99 -4.12 8.03
CA GLY A 79 9.13 -4.12 9.21
C GLY A 79 9.57 -3.17 10.34
N SER A 80 10.80 -2.66 10.30
CA SER A 80 11.31 -1.70 11.27
C SER A 80 10.96 -0.25 10.90
N PRO A 81 11.03 0.69 11.85
CA PRO A 81 10.93 2.12 11.54
C PRO A 81 11.98 2.55 10.51
N LEU A 82 11.56 3.39 9.55
CA LEU A 82 12.41 3.83 8.45
C LEU A 82 13.60 4.70 8.92
N LEU A 83 13.37 5.52 9.93
CA LEU A 83 14.33 6.48 10.47
C LEU A 83 14.27 6.44 12.00
N PRO A 84 15.32 6.90 12.70
CA PRO A 84 15.27 7.07 14.14
C PRO A 84 14.36 8.26 14.51
N PRO A 85 13.74 8.25 15.71
CA PRO A 85 12.88 9.35 16.17
C PRO A 85 13.54 10.74 16.23
N SER A 86 14.87 10.79 16.28
CA SER A 86 15.67 12.02 16.26
C SER A 86 15.72 12.69 14.88
N ASN A 87 15.39 11.98 13.80
CA ASN A 87 15.48 12.55 12.46
C ASN A 87 14.33 13.56 12.22
N PRO A 88 14.62 14.76 11.67
CA PRO A 88 13.61 15.82 11.45
C PRO A 88 12.40 15.40 10.61
N VAL A 89 12.56 14.42 9.72
CA VAL A 89 11.48 13.94 8.84
C VAL A 89 10.87 12.62 9.30
N TYR A 90 11.30 12.04 10.43
CA TYR A 90 10.84 10.74 10.96
C TYR A 90 9.33 10.53 10.87
N LYS A 91 8.58 11.58 11.20
CA LYS A 91 7.12 11.54 11.30
C LYS A 91 6.41 12.03 10.03
N SER A 92 7.16 12.51 9.04
CA SER A 92 6.65 12.98 7.74
C SER A 92 6.75 11.92 6.65
N VAL A 93 7.68 10.97 6.80
CA VAL A 93 7.92 9.86 5.87
C VAL A 93 7.41 8.55 6.46
N MET A 94 6.98 7.64 5.59
CA MET A 94 6.57 6.31 6.01
C MET A 94 7.08 5.25 5.06
N CYS A 95 7.59 4.16 5.61
CA CYS A 95 7.69 2.88 4.93
C CYS A 95 6.72 1.88 5.57
N ARG A 96 6.21 0.91 4.80
CA ARG A 96 5.24 -0.05 5.31
C ARG A 96 5.88 -1.04 6.28
N SER A 97 5.53 -0.93 7.56
CA SER A 97 5.95 -1.88 8.60
C SER A 97 5.33 -3.28 8.46
N SER A 98 4.27 -3.43 7.65
CA SER A 98 3.66 -4.74 7.39
C SER A 98 4.48 -5.63 6.44
N LEU A 99 5.62 -5.15 5.93
CA LEU A 99 6.43 -5.89 4.96
C LEU A 99 7.56 -6.65 5.66
N SER A 100 7.72 -7.92 5.30
CA SER A 100 8.84 -8.77 5.70
C SER A 100 9.87 -8.90 4.57
N CYS A 101 11.03 -9.48 4.86
CA CYS A 101 12.04 -9.79 3.84
C CYS A 101 11.55 -10.79 2.76
N GLU A 102 10.52 -11.57 3.07
CA GLU A 102 9.85 -12.48 2.13
C GLU A 102 8.82 -11.79 1.25
N SER A 103 8.32 -10.63 1.71
CA SER A 103 7.33 -9.86 0.96
C SER A 103 7.94 -9.39 -0.36
N PRO A 104 7.18 -9.48 -1.46
CA PRO A 104 7.64 -9.02 -2.77
C PRO A 104 7.89 -7.51 -2.79
N VAL A 105 8.59 -7.04 -3.81
CA VAL A 105 8.68 -5.62 -4.16
C VAL A 105 7.29 -5.05 -4.34
N GLU A 106 7.08 -3.85 -3.81
CA GLU A 106 5.77 -3.23 -3.83
C GLU A 106 5.34 -2.84 -5.24
N ILE A 107 4.05 -2.99 -5.55
CA ILE A 107 3.49 -2.52 -6.82
C ILE A 107 3.74 -1.03 -7.04
N ALA A 108 3.72 -0.23 -5.96
CA ALA A 108 3.98 1.19 -6.03
C ALA A 108 5.40 1.52 -6.50
N TYR A 109 6.40 0.68 -6.17
CA TYR A 109 7.78 0.87 -6.63
C TYR A 109 7.85 0.88 -8.16
N ILE A 110 7.23 -0.12 -8.79
CA ILE A 110 7.22 -0.27 -10.26
C ILE A 110 6.34 0.81 -10.89
N ARG A 111 5.12 1.01 -10.37
CA ARG A 111 4.15 1.92 -11.00
C ARG A 111 4.49 3.39 -10.84
N ALA A 112 5.22 3.77 -9.80
CA ALA A 112 5.71 5.13 -9.62
C ALA A 112 7.02 5.39 -10.38
N GLY A 113 7.60 4.35 -11.01
CA GLY A 113 8.86 4.50 -11.75
C GLY A 113 10.06 4.79 -10.86
N LEU A 114 10.07 4.27 -9.63
CA LEU A 114 11.18 4.49 -8.68
C LEU A 114 12.44 3.68 -9.01
N GLY A 115 12.36 2.76 -9.97
CA GLY A 115 13.48 1.97 -10.44
C GLY A 115 13.14 1.16 -11.69
N PRO A 116 13.96 0.14 -12.02
CA PRO A 116 13.78 -0.64 -13.25
C PRO A 116 12.45 -1.39 -13.30
N LEU A 117 11.78 -1.33 -14.46
CA LEU A 117 10.48 -1.98 -14.67
C LEU A 117 10.56 -3.51 -14.81
N ASN A 118 11.76 -4.06 -15.05
CA ASN A 118 12.03 -5.47 -15.30
C ASN A 118 12.77 -6.15 -14.14
N ILE A 119 12.68 -5.59 -12.93
CA ILE A 119 13.22 -6.20 -11.72
C ILE A 119 12.34 -7.37 -11.27
N CYS A 120 12.94 -8.51 -10.90
CA CYS A 120 12.18 -9.59 -10.28
C CYS A 120 11.61 -9.15 -8.93
N CYS A 121 10.29 -9.32 -8.74
CA CYS A 121 9.61 -8.88 -7.53
C CYS A 121 10.01 -9.64 -6.24
N TYR A 122 10.66 -10.80 -6.32
CA TYR A 122 11.07 -11.57 -5.14
C TYR A 122 12.56 -11.51 -4.82
N CYS A 123 13.44 -11.62 -5.83
CA CYS A 123 14.90 -11.64 -5.61
C CYS A 123 15.58 -10.33 -5.99
N CYS A 124 14.85 -9.34 -6.51
CA CYS A 124 15.39 -8.06 -6.94
C CYS A 124 16.47 -8.14 -8.02
N SER A 125 16.63 -9.28 -8.70
CA SER A 125 17.51 -9.39 -9.86
C SER A 125 17.03 -8.45 -10.96
N GLU A 126 17.86 -7.44 -11.24
CA GLU A 126 17.63 -6.49 -12.33
C GLU A 126 17.67 -7.21 -13.67
N SER A 127 16.81 -6.79 -14.60
CA SER A 127 16.74 -7.31 -15.97
C SER A 127 16.48 -8.80 -16.17
N LYS A 128 16.23 -9.56 -15.10
CA LYS A 128 15.76 -10.95 -15.17
C LYS A 128 14.25 -11.10 -15.00
N GLY A 129 13.56 -10.07 -14.53
CA GLY A 129 12.12 -10.09 -14.32
C GLY A 129 11.38 -10.11 -15.66
N GLN A 130 10.56 -11.13 -15.87
CA GLN A 130 9.68 -11.25 -17.02
C GLN A 130 8.23 -11.10 -16.57
N VAL A 131 7.42 -10.49 -17.43
CA VAL A 131 6.01 -10.27 -17.17
C VAL A 131 5.20 -11.26 -18.00
N GLU A 132 4.33 -12.02 -17.34
CA GLU A 132 3.42 -12.94 -18.01
C GLU A 132 2.34 -12.14 -18.77
N GLN A 133 2.47 -12.11 -20.09
CA GLN A 133 1.67 -11.25 -20.95
C GLN A 133 0.21 -11.70 -21.04
N GLU A 134 -0.06 -13.00 -20.89
CA GLU A 134 -1.43 -13.52 -20.95
C GLU A 134 -2.30 -12.99 -19.80
N LEU A 135 -1.70 -12.78 -18.62
CA LEU A 135 -2.41 -12.21 -17.47
C LEU A 135 -2.86 -10.77 -17.70
N HIS A 136 -2.14 -9.99 -18.53
CA HIS A 136 -2.57 -8.63 -18.88
C HIS A 136 -3.92 -8.55 -19.61
N LYS A 137 -4.45 -9.66 -20.11
CA LYS A 137 -5.82 -9.71 -20.65
C LYS A 137 -6.88 -9.60 -19.56
N THR A 138 -6.54 -9.98 -18.32
CA THR A 138 -7.49 -10.11 -17.21
C THR A 138 -7.20 -9.17 -16.04
N VAL A 139 -5.96 -8.70 -15.88
CA VAL A 139 -5.55 -7.80 -14.80
C VAL A 139 -4.73 -6.61 -15.29
N LYS A 140 -4.88 -5.45 -14.64
CA LYS A 140 -4.17 -4.21 -14.99
C LYS A 140 -2.72 -4.19 -14.53
N THR A 141 -2.31 -5.10 -13.66
CA THR A 141 -0.96 -5.14 -13.10
C THR A 141 -0.54 -6.57 -12.91
N VAL A 142 0.60 -6.90 -13.48
CA VAL A 142 1.32 -8.16 -13.32
C VAL A 142 2.74 -7.76 -12.95
N LEU A 143 3.26 -8.27 -11.84
CA LEU A 143 4.63 -7.96 -11.44
C LEU A 143 5.64 -8.86 -12.17
N PRO A 144 6.80 -8.33 -12.58
CA PRO A 144 7.83 -9.16 -13.19
C PRO A 144 8.40 -10.16 -12.19
N ILE A 145 8.67 -11.38 -12.66
CA ILE A 145 9.30 -12.45 -11.89
C ILE A 145 10.34 -13.16 -12.75
N CYS A 146 11.45 -13.60 -12.17
CA CYS A 146 12.44 -14.40 -12.89
C CYS A 146 12.10 -15.90 -12.82
N GLN A 147 12.62 -16.67 -13.78
CA GLN A 147 12.40 -18.12 -13.85
C GLN A 147 12.86 -18.84 -12.58
N GLU A 148 14.01 -18.44 -12.01
CA GLU A 148 14.54 -19.03 -10.77
C GLU A 148 13.54 -18.94 -9.60
N CYS A 149 12.81 -17.83 -9.48
CA CYS A 149 11.78 -17.67 -8.45
C CYS A 149 10.51 -18.47 -8.76
N LEU A 150 10.12 -18.58 -10.04
CA LEU A 150 9.00 -19.44 -10.45
C LEU A 150 9.30 -20.91 -10.16
N ASP A 151 10.51 -21.38 -10.47
CA ASP A 151 10.94 -22.76 -10.23
C ASP A 151 11.01 -23.08 -8.73
N CYS A 152 11.26 -22.06 -7.90
CA CYS A 152 11.17 -22.12 -6.44
C CYS A 152 9.73 -22.07 -5.91
N GLY A 153 8.72 -22.14 -6.78
CA GLY A 153 7.30 -22.16 -6.42
C GLY A 153 6.72 -20.80 -6.03
N LYS A 154 7.37 -19.68 -6.38
CA LYS A 154 6.80 -18.34 -6.13
C LYS A 154 5.69 -18.04 -7.13
N GLU A 155 4.59 -17.49 -6.64
CA GLU A 155 3.43 -17.14 -7.45
C GLU A 155 3.60 -15.78 -8.14
N ILE A 156 2.99 -15.66 -9.32
CA ILE A 156 2.92 -14.39 -10.06
C ILE A 156 1.94 -13.45 -9.35
N ILE A 157 2.43 -12.27 -8.98
CA ILE A 157 1.62 -11.28 -8.29
C ILE A 157 0.85 -10.45 -9.30
N THR A 158 -0.47 -10.39 -9.10
CA THR A 158 -1.39 -9.62 -9.93
C THR A 158 -2.21 -8.64 -9.11
N GLN A 159 -2.67 -7.55 -9.73
CA GLN A 159 -3.57 -6.59 -9.08
C GLN A 159 -4.54 -5.95 -10.08
N ARG A 160 -5.70 -5.56 -9.55
CA ARG A 160 -6.76 -4.81 -10.25
C ARG A 160 -7.26 -5.58 -11.49
N PRO A 161 -8.13 -6.59 -11.31
CA PRO A 161 -8.80 -7.22 -12.45
C PRO A 161 -9.52 -6.17 -13.32
N TYR A 162 -9.60 -6.44 -14.62
CA TYR A 162 -10.46 -5.65 -15.52
C TYR A 162 -11.93 -5.96 -15.22
N GLY A 163 -12.76 -4.91 -15.13
CA GLY A 163 -14.18 -5.01 -14.77
C GLY A 163 -14.55 -4.06 -13.62
N ASN A 164 -15.83 -3.66 -13.56
CA ASN A 164 -16.33 -2.80 -12.49
C ASN A 164 -16.35 -3.56 -11.16
N ALA A 165 -15.82 -2.97 -10.09
CA ALA A 165 -15.86 -3.55 -8.74
C ALA A 165 -17.29 -3.95 -8.30
N ASN A 166 -18.30 -3.21 -8.77
CA ASN A 166 -19.72 -3.51 -8.56
C ASN A 166 -20.17 -4.82 -9.22
N ARG A 167 -19.61 -5.16 -10.39
CA ARG A 167 -19.94 -6.39 -11.13
C ARG A 167 -19.38 -7.62 -10.41
N GLN A 168 -18.13 -7.57 -9.96
CA GLN A 168 -17.51 -8.66 -9.18
C GLN A 168 -18.21 -8.87 -7.84
N ARG A 169 -18.59 -7.77 -7.14
CA ARG A 169 -19.39 -7.88 -5.91
C ARG A 169 -20.77 -8.48 -6.18
N SER A 170 -21.41 -8.14 -7.30
CA SER A 170 -22.69 -8.74 -7.70
C SER A 170 -22.58 -10.22 -8.06
N GLU A 171 -21.49 -10.63 -8.71
CA GLU A 171 -21.21 -12.03 -9.07
C GLU A 171 -20.95 -12.87 -7.82
N ILE A 172 -20.15 -12.37 -6.87
CA ILE A 172 -19.95 -13.01 -5.55
C ILE A 172 -21.27 -13.10 -4.79
N ASN A 173 -22.04 -12.02 -4.72
CA ASN A 173 -23.35 -12.03 -4.04
C ASN A 173 -24.34 -13.00 -4.70
N THR A 174 -24.26 -13.18 -6.01
CA THR A 174 -25.10 -14.13 -6.76
C THR A 174 -24.67 -15.57 -6.49
N ALA A 175 -23.37 -15.86 -6.49
CA ALA A 175 -22.83 -17.17 -6.16
C ALA A 175 -23.16 -17.57 -4.70
N VAL A 176 -23.03 -16.64 -3.75
CA VAL A 176 -23.43 -16.88 -2.34
C VAL A 176 -24.92 -17.15 -2.22
N LYS A 177 -25.78 -16.40 -2.94
CA LYS A 177 -27.22 -16.68 -2.98
C LYS A 177 -27.55 -18.04 -3.58
N GLN A 178 -26.87 -18.45 -4.64
CA GLN A 178 -27.07 -19.77 -5.25
C GLN A 178 -26.67 -20.90 -4.30
N LEU A 179 -25.52 -20.78 -3.62
CA LEU A 179 -25.08 -21.73 -2.59
C LEU A 179 -26.07 -21.82 -1.43
N TYR A 180 -26.58 -20.67 -0.96
CA TYR A 180 -27.58 -20.65 0.11
C TYR A 180 -28.90 -21.28 -0.34
N CYS A 181 -29.31 -21.05 -1.60
CA CYS A 181 -30.50 -21.65 -2.18
C CYS A 181 -30.37 -23.17 -2.32
N SER A 182 -29.22 -23.69 -2.76
CA SER A 182 -28.99 -25.13 -2.90
C SER A 182 -28.92 -25.84 -1.54
N LEU A 183 -28.31 -25.22 -0.52
CA LEU A 183 -28.31 -25.72 0.86
C LEU A 183 -29.72 -25.74 1.45
N LEU A 184 -30.51 -24.68 1.26
CA LEU A 184 -31.91 -24.68 1.72
C LEU A 184 -32.77 -25.71 0.99
N CYS A 185 -32.57 -25.89 -0.32
CA CYS A 185 -33.36 -26.84 -1.11
C CYS A 185 -33.07 -28.29 -0.72
N SER A 186 -31.81 -28.63 -0.44
CA SER A 186 -31.42 -29.95 0.07
C SER A 186 -31.99 -30.22 1.47
N CYS A 187 -31.94 -29.24 2.38
CA CYS A 187 -32.56 -29.39 3.70
C CYS A 187 -34.10 -29.55 3.65
N ILE A 188 -34.77 -28.90 2.69
CA ILE A 188 -36.24 -29.03 2.54
C ILE A 188 -36.63 -30.40 2.00
N SER A 189 -35.86 -30.97 1.05
CA SER A 189 -36.11 -32.33 0.56
C SER A 189 -35.91 -33.39 1.64
N ASP A 190 -34.92 -33.22 2.52
CA ASP A 190 -34.65 -34.15 3.62
C ASP A 190 -35.78 -34.13 4.67
N ILE A 191 -36.30 -32.94 5.00
CA ILE A 191 -37.44 -32.76 5.92
C ILE A 191 -38.75 -33.35 5.36
N GLN A 192 -38.93 -33.34 4.03
CA GLN A 192 -40.12 -33.95 3.41
C GLN A 192 -40.02 -35.48 3.33
N PHE A 193 -38.82 -36.03 3.21
CA PHE A 193 -38.59 -37.49 3.19
C PHE A 193 -38.79 -38.13 4.57
N GLU A 194 -38.35 -37.47 5.66
CA GLU A 194 -38.59 -37.95 7.03
C GLU A 194 -40.09 -37.94 7.40
N LYS A 195 -40.88 -37.00 6.88
CA LYS A 195 -42.33 -36.94 7.14
C LYS A 195 -43.14 -38.01 6.41
N GLN A 196 -42.60 -38.63 5.35
CA GLN A 196 -43.27 -39.71 4.62
C GLN A 196 -42.93 -41.11 5.14
N ASN A 197 -41.85 -41.28 5.93
CA ASN A 197 -41.45 -42.55 6.53
C ASN A 197 -41.87 -42.72 8.01
N ILE A 198 -42.64 -41.77 8.56
CA ILE A 198 -43.31 -41.89 9.86
C ILE A 198 -44.82 -42.10 9.60
N ARG A 199 -45.19 -43.26 9.04
CA ARG A 199 -46.55 -43.82 9.07
C ARG A 199 -46.50 -45.34 8.99
#